data_AF-A0A7S3MCR6-F1
#
_entry.id   AF-A0A7S3MCR6-F1
#
_cell.length_a   1.000
_cell.length_b   1.000
_cell.length_c   1.000
_cell.angle_alpha   90.00
_cell.angle_beta   90.00
_cell.angle_gamma   90.00
#
_symmetry.space_group_name_H-M   'P 1'
#
loop_
_entity.id
_entity.type
_entity.pdbx_description
1 polymer ?
#
loop_
_entity_poly.entity_id
_entity_poly.type
_entity_poly.pdbx_seq_one_letter_code
_entity_poly.pdbx_strand_id
1 'polypeptide(L)'
;MPCRCSSMPCRRRACGHRTSRPPLRLDAMTWNHPDIMDTFRTCRRCLYTTGHSLGLTLDREGICSGCRIHEEKDQLDWAARWRSLEQLVAPYRSKSGRTYDCIVPVSGAQDSHFIVHLVKERLGLNPLLVNYNKYFNTELGIHNLANLRTRFNP
;
A
#
# COMPACT_ATOMS: atom_id res chain seq x y z
N MET A 1 -32.65 -45.07 8.46
CA MET A 1 -32.16 -46.43 8.17
C MET A 1 -30.97 -46.73 9.08
N PRO A 2 -31.08 -47.70 10.00
CA PRO A 2 -30.00 -48.10 10.90
C PRO A 2 -29.25 -49.30 10.31
N CYS A 3 -27.92 -49.32 10.42
CA CYS A 3 -27.17 -50.57 10.29
C CYS A 3 -26.66 -50.97 11.67
N ARG A 4 -27.31 -52.01 12.20
CA ARG A 4 -26.91 -52.83 13.34
C ARG A 4 -25.53 -53.44 13.07
N CYS A 5 -24.69 -53.50 14.10
CA CYS A 5 -23.72 -54.58 14.22
C CYS A 5 -23.87 -55.22 15.60
N SER A 6 -24.14 -56.52 15.56
CA SER A 6 -24.58 -57.38 16.65
C SER A 6 -23.39 -58.06 17.35
N SER A 7 -23.60 -58.47 18.60
CA SER A 7 -23.00 -59.61 19.33
C SER A 7 -21.51 -59.59 19.79
N MET A 8 -21.38 -59.36 21.12
CA MET A 8 -20.41 -59.91 22.11
C MET A 8 -18.91 -59.51 22.07
N PRO A 9 -18.18 -59.56 23.22
CA PRO A 9 -18.51 -59.10 24.56
C PRO A 9 -17.54 -57.99 25.03
N CYS A 10 -18.05 -57.15 25.92
CA CYS A 10 -17.34 -56.09 26.64
C CYS A 10 -16.08 -56.63 27.35
N ARG A 11 -14.91 -56.55 26.69
CA ARG A 11 -13.62 -56.64 27.37
C ARG A 11 -13.26 -55.25 27.88
N ARG A 12 -13.50 -55.06 29.18
CA ARG A 12 -12.89 -54.01 30.00
C ARG A 12 -11.38 -53.96 29.70
N ARG A 13 -10.95 -52.97 28.92
CA ARG A 13 -9.55 -52.52 28.94
C ARG A 13 -9.55 -51.16 29.61
N ALA A 14 -8.81 -51.11 30.71
CA ALA A 14 -8.57 -49.95 31.53
C ALA A 14 -8.24 -48.73 30.66
N CYS A 15 -9.15 -47.76 30.64
CA CYS A 15 -8.85 -46.41 30.16
C CYS A 15 -8.10 -45.73 31.31
N GLY A 16 -6.79 -45.92 31.32
CA GLY A 16 -5.94 -45.58 32.45
C GLY A 16 -4.60 -45.02 32.03
N HIS A 17 -4.55 -44.01 31.15
CA HIS A 17 -3.34 -43.21 30.95
C HIS A 17 -3.64 -41.70 30.90
N ARG A 18 -3.81 -41.16 32.11
CA ARG A 18 -3.10 -39.97 32.62
C ARG A 18 -2.71 -38.92 31.55
N THR A 19 -3.65 -38.12 31.07
CA THR A 19 -3.33 -36.81 30.46
C THR A 19 -3.51 -35.73 31.52
N SER A 20 -2.61 -35.70 32.51
CA SER A 20 -2.39 -34.48 33.29
C SER A 20 -1.72 -33.48 32.35
N ARG A 21 -2.52 -32.67 31.65
CA ARG A 21 -2.00 -31.41 31.11
C ARG A 21 -1.47 -30.63 32.31
N PRO A 22 -0.18 -30.28 32.38
CA PRO A 22 0.28 -29.43 33.45
C PRO A 22 -0.46 -28.09 33.33
N PRO A 23 -0.77 -27.42 34.46
CA PRO A 23 -1.33 -26.08 34.40
C PRO A 23 -0.35 -25.18 33.65
N LEU A 24 -0.87 -24.34 32.76
CA LEU A 24 -0.11 -23.24 32.18
C LEU A 24 0.35 -22.34 33.33
N ARG A 25 1.55 -22.59 33.84
CA ARG A 25 2.24 -21.62 34.67
C ARG A 25 2.50 -20.41 33.78
N LEU A 26 1.93 -19.27 34.16
CA LEU A 26 2.48 -17.97 33.82
C LEU A 26 3.84 -17.86 34.53
N ASP A 27 4.83 -18.61 34.05
CA ASP A 27 6.22 -18.30 34.35
C ASP A 27 6.52 -17.08 33.48
N ALA A 28 6.81 -15.97 34.15
CA ALA A 28 7.17 -14.71 33.52
C ALA A 28 8.16 -14.98 32.38
N MET A 29 7.71 -14.74 31.15
CA MET A 29 8.57 -14.67 29.98
C MET A 29 9.51 -13.49 30.20
N THR A 30 10.60 -13.76 30.92
CA THR A 30 11.83 -13.01 30.79
C THR A 30 12.29 -13.27 29.36
N TRP A 31 11.97 -12.33 28.48
CA TRP A 31 12.51 -12.28 27.12
C TRP A 31 14.01 -11.95 27.20
N ASN A 32 14.79 -12.82 27.84
CA ASN A 32 16.24 -12.83 27.76
C ASN A 32 16.62 -13.78 26.62
N HIS A 33 16.37 -13.35 25.38
CA HIS A 33 17.09 -13.90 24.23
C HIS A 33 18.42 -13.15 24.12
N PRO A 34 19.57 -13.81 24.36
CA PRO A 34 20.88 -13.15 24.30
C PRO A 34 21.33 -12.76 22.89
N ASP A 35 20.59 -13.14 21.85
CA ASP A 35 21.03 -13.03 20.44
C ASP A 35 20.19 -12.09 19.56
N ILE A 36 19.44 -11.16 20.15
CA ILE A 36 18.80 -10.06 19.39
C ILE A 36 19.25 -8.71 19.95
N MET A 37 20.57 -8.51 20.02
CA MET A 37 21.11 -7.17 19.81
C MET A 37 21.22 -6.96 18.29
N ASP A 38 20.08 -6.81 17.61
CA ASP A 38 20.11 -6.13 16.33
C ASP A 38 20.57 -4.72 16.67
N THR A 39 21.82 -4.43 16.34
CA THR A 39 22.42 -3.13 16.59
C THR A 39 21.72 -2.18 15.64
N PHE A 40 20.60 -1.62 16.08
CA PHE A 40 19.85 -0.66 15.28
C PHE A 40 20.77 0.52 14.98
N ARG A 41 21.24 0.57 13.73
CA ARG A 41 22.04 1.68 13.27
C ARG A 41 21.08 2.81 12.94
N THR A 42 21.45 4.01 13.36
CA THR A 42 20.60 5.19 13.25
C THR A 42 21.15 6.13 12.19
N CYS A 43 20.27 6.68 11.37
CA CYS A 43 20.61 7.72 10.41
C CYS A 43 21.04 9.00 11.14
N ARG A 44 22.19 9.57 10.77
CA ARG A 44 22.70 10.80 11.39
C ARG A 44 21.85 12.05 11.11
N ARG A 45 21.03 12.04 10.06
CA ARG A 45 20.20 13.19 9.64
C ARG A 45 18.78 13.13 10.17
N CYS A 46 18.06 12.05 9.91
CA CYS A 46 16.65 11.92 10.28
C CYS A 46 16.39 11.10 11.55
N LEU A 47 17.45 10.57 12.18
CA LEU A 47 17.36 9.76 13.40
C LEU A 47 16.53 8.47 13.26
N TYR A 48 16.19 8.06 12.04
CA TYR A 48 15.53 6.77 11.79
C TYR A 48 16.49 5.60 11.91
N THR A 49 15.98 4.50 12.44
CA THR A 49 16.73 3.26 12.63
C THR A 49 16.62 2.35 11.40
N THR A 50 17.56 1.41 11.27
CA THR A 50 17.50 0.33 10.27
C THR A 50 16.28 -0.59 10.44
N GLY A 51 15.63 -0.57 11.61
CA GLY A 51 14.39 -1.30 11.88
C GLY A 51 13.11 -0.62 11.40
N HIS A 52 13.20 0.51 10.69
CA HIS A 52 12.02 1.18 10.16
C HIS A 52 11.26 0.27 9.18
N SER A 53 9.93 0.29 9.23
CA SER A 53 9.03 -0.54 8.40
C SER A 53 9.17 -0.34 6.88
N LEU A 54 9.94 0.66 6.46
CA LEU A 54 10.20 1.00 5.06
C LEU A 54 11.50 0.34 4.54
N GLY A 55 12.20 -0.44 5.37
CA GLY A 55 13.44 -1.13 4.96
C GLY A 55 14.57 -0.17 4.58
N LEU A 56 14.88 0.79 5.46
CA LEU A 56 15.88 1.82 5.18
C LEU A 56 17.30 1.23 5.24
N THR A 57 18.08 1.45 4.17
CA THR A 57 19.50 1.12 4.12
C THR A 57 20.33 2.36 4.48
N LEU A 58 21.36 2.17 5.31
CA LEU A 58 22.33 3.21 5.62
C LEU A 58 23.54 3.07 4.71
N ASP A 59 24.02 4.19 4.20
CA ASP A 59 25.29 4.25 3.48
C ASP A 59 26.50 4.26 4.44
N ARG A 60 27.71 4.37 3.87
CA ARG A 60 28.96 4.40 4.64
C ARG A 60 29.11 5.65 5.53
N GLU A 61 28.40 6.72 5.20
CA GLU A 61 28.41 8.00 5.94
C GLU A 61 27.38 7.99 7.09
N GLY A 62 26.55 6.95 7.18
CA GLY A 62 25.50 6.82 8.16
C GLY A 62 24.23 7.58 7.78
N ILE A 63 24.01 7.84 6.50
CA ILE A 63 22.80 8.50 5.96
C ILE A 63 21.87 7.44 5.37
N CYS A 64 20.57 7.53 5.65
CA CYS A 64 19.60 6.59 5.12
C CYS A 64 19.21 6.89 3.67
N SER A 65 18.80 5.85 2.95
CA SER A 65 18.27 5.95 1.58
C SER A 65 17.17 7.02 1.43
N GLY A 66 16.29 7.17 2.43
CA GLY A 66 15.25 8.20 2.42
C GLY A 66 15.82 9.64 2.43
N CYS A 67 16.88 9.88 3.20
CA CYS A 67 17.56 11.18 3.23
C CYS A 67 18.29 11.47 1.91
N ARG A 68 18.87 10.45 1.27
CA ARG A 68 19.50 10.57 -0.06
C ARG A 68 18.49 10.89 -1.15
N ILE A 69 17.37 10.16 -1.20
CA ILE A 69 16.28 10.42 -2.14
C ILE A 69 15.69 11.82 -1.94
N HIS A 70 15.67 12.32 -0.70
CA HIS A 70 15.26 13.70 -0.45
C HIS A 70 16.24 14.72 -1.04
N GLU A 71 17.55 14.54 -0.85
CA GLU A 71 18.59 15.40 -1.44
C GLU A 71 18.55 15.40 -2.98
N GLU A 72 18.27 14.25 -3.59
CA GLU A 72 18.19 14.14 -5.04
C GLU A 72 17.14 15.08 -5.63
N LYS A 73 16.02 15.31 -4.93
CA LYS A 73 14.92 16.17 -5.43
C LYS A 73 15.36 17.60 -5.73
N ASP A 74 16.37 18.09 -5.00
CA ASP A 74 16.89 19.45 -5.16
C ASP A 74 17.82 19.59 -6.38
N GLN A 75 18.37 18.46 -6.86
CA GLN A 75 19.30 18.43 -7.99
C GLN A 75 18.63 18.05 -9.32
N LEU A 76 17.36 17.66 -9.29
CA LEU A 76 16.64 17.20 -10.47
C LEU A 76 16.24 18.37 -11.38
N ASP A 77 16.56 18.25 -12.68
CA ASP A 77 15.98 19.10 -13.72
C ASP A 77 14.52 18.70 -13.99
N TRP A 78 13.61 19.36 -13.29
CA TRP A 78 12.16 19.17 -13.46
C TRP A 78 11.67 19.58 -14.85
N ALA A 79 12.32 20.56 -15.50
CA ALA A 79 11.94 21.00 -16.84
C ALA A 79 12.32 19.95 -17.90
N ALA A 80 13.45 19.27 -17.75
CA ALA A 80 13.81 18.13 -18.60
C ALA A 80 12.83 16.97 -18.42
N ARG A 81 12.48 16.63 -17.17
CA ARG A 81 11.48 15.58 -16.89
C ARG A 81 10.11 15.90 -17.48
N TRP A 82 9.68 17.16 -17.40
CA TRP A 82 8.45 17.61 -18.02
C TRP A 82 8.46 17.43 -19.54
N ARG A 83 9.54 17.86 -20.22
CA ARG A 83 9.72 17.65 -21.66
C ARG A 83 9.66 16.17 -22.05
N SER A 84 10.30 15.30 -21.27
CA SER A 84 10.25 13.85 -21.51
C SER A 84 8.82 13.31 -21.36
N LEU A 85 8.05 13.81 -20.38
CA LEU A 85 6.64 13.43 -20.21
C LEU A 85 5.78 13.90 -21.39
N GLU A 86 5.98 15.14 -21.87
CA GLU A 86 5.26 15.66 -23.04
C GLU A 86 5.55 14.82 -24.28
N GLN A 87 6.80 14.44 -24.50
CA GLN A 87 7.21 13.57 -25.61
C GLN A 87 6.60 12.17 -25.49
N LEU A 88 6.55 11.60 -24.29
CA LEU A 88 5.92 10.30 -24.04
C LEU A 88 4.43 10.32 -24.39
N VAL A 89 3.75 11.42 -24.06
CA VAL A 89 2.29 11.54 -24.20
C VAL A 89 1.88 11.96 -25.62
N ALA A 90 2.73 12.68 -26.35
CA ALA A 90 2.42 13.22 -27.67
C ALA A 90 1.79 12.23 -28.67
N PRO A 91 2.22 10.95 -28.78
CA PRO A 91 1.64 9.99 -29.73
C PRO A 91 0.19 9.59 -29.41
N TYR A 92 -0.23 9.73 -28.16
CA TYR A 92 -1.55 9.27 -27.69
C TYR A 92 -2.63 10.34 -27.78
N ARG A 93 -2.27 11.58 -28.17
CA ARG A 93 -3.23 12.67 -28.37
C ARG A 93 -4.08 12.41 -29.61
N SER A 94 -5.40 12.43 -29.44
CA SER A 94 -6.36 12.33 -30.54
C SER A 94 -6.29 13.57 -31.42
N LYS A 95 -6.09 13.36 -32.72
CA LYS A 95 -6.06 14.43 -33.72
C LYS A 95 -7.45 15.01 -34.00
N SER A 96 -8.51 14.25 -33.70
CA SER A 96 -9.88 14.64 -34.02
C SER A 96 -10.64 15.20 -32.82
N GLY A 97 -10.13 15.02 -31.60
CA GLY A 97 -10.78 15.46 -30.35
C GLY A 97 -12.09 14.72 -30.02
N ARG A 98 -12.52 13.75 -30.87
CA ARG A 98 -13.78 12.99 -30.69
C ARG A 98 -13.60 11.72 -29.86
N THR A 99 -12.36 11.31 -29.63
CA THR A 99 -12.02 10.14 -28.82
C THR A 99 -11.32 10.59 -27.55
N TYR A 100 -11.40 9.75 -26.52
CA TYR A 100 -10.59 9.94 -25.31
C TYR A 100 -9.14 9.50 -25.57
N ASP A 101 -8.19 10.24 -25.01
CA ASP A 101 -6.75 9.99 -25.18
C ASP A 101 -6.22 9.01 -24.12
N CYS A 102 -6.81 9.05 -22.93
CA CYS A 102 -6.40 8.21 -21.81
C CYS A 102 -7.57 7.97 -20.85
N ILE A 103 -7.42 6.96 -19.98
CA ILE A 103 -8.36 6.67 -18.91
C ILE A 103 -7.69 7.05 -17.59
N VAL A 104 -8.38 7.83 -16.77
CA VAL A 104 -7.90 8.23 -15.44
C VAL A 104 -8.86 7.68 -14.39
N PRO A 105 -8.42 6.69 -13.57
CA PRO A 105 -9.22 6.25 -12.44
C PRO A 105 -9.23 7.34 -11.36
N VAL A 106 -10.40 7.71 -10.88
CA VAL A 106 -10.60 8.74 -9.85
C VAL A 106 -11.34 8.18 -8.64
N SER A 107 -10.96 8.64 -7.45
CA SER A 107 -11.58 8.23 -6.18
C SER A 107 -12.22 9.38 -5.39
N GLY A 108 -12.07 10.62 -5.86
CA GLY A 108 -12.49 11.82 -5.12
C GLY A 108 -11.47 12.32 -4.09
N ALA A 109 -10.26 11.73 -4.07
CA ALA A 109 -9.14 12.19 -3.25
C ALA A 109 -8.36 13.33 -3.94
N GLN A 110 -7.52 14.03 -3.15
CA GLN A 110 -6.67 15.12 -3.63
C GLN A 110 -5.77 14.69 -4.80
N ASP A 111 -5.19 13.49 -4.74
CA ASP A 111 -4.31 12.98 -5.80
C ASP A 111 -5.05 12.86 -7.14
N SER A 112 -6.31 12.43 -7.13
CA SER A 112 -7.15 12.38 -8.33
C SER A 112 -7.34 13.77 -8.93
N HIS A 113 -7.57 14.80 -8.11
CA HIS A 113 -7.68 16.18 -8.60
C HIS A 113 -6.37 16.67 -9.22
N PHE A 114 -5.23 16.39 -8.60
CA PHE A 114 -3.93 16.81 -9.13
C PHE A 114 -3.62 16.14 -10.47
N ILE A 115 -3.85 14.83 -10.56
CA ILE A 115 -3.63 14.06 -11.79
C ILE A 115 -4.55 14.57 -12.91
N VAL A 116 -5.84 14.75 -12.64
CA VAL A 116 -6.79 15.24 -13.66
C VAL A 116 -6.44 16.65 -14.12
N HIS A 117 -6.08 17.55 -13.19
CA HIS A 117 -5.62 18.90 -13.54
C HIS A 117 -4.36 18.86 -14.42
N LEU A 118 -3.38 18.02 -14.09
CA LEU A 118 -2.15 17.91 -14.86
C LEU A 118 -2.42 17.33 -16.26
N VAL A 119 -3.25 16.29 -16.36
CA VAL A 119 -3.60 15.65 -17.63
C VAL A 119 -4.42 16.57 -18.54
N LYS A 120 -5.44 17.25 -18.01
CA LYS A 120 -6.34 18.11 -18.78
C LYS A 120 -5.75 19.49 -19.06
N GLU A 121 -5.33 20.21 -18.01
CA GLU A 121 -4.94 21.61 -18.11
C GLU A 121 -3.49 21.81 -18.52
N ARG A 122 -2.57 20.95 -18.06
CA ARG A 122 -1.14 21.09 -18.38
C ARG A 122 -0.75 20.30 -19.64
N LEU A 123 -1.18 19.05 -19.72
CA LEU A 123 -0.87 18.17 -20.86
C LEU A 123 -1.88 18.27 -22.00
N GLY A 124 -3.01 18.97 -21.84
CA GLY A 124 -3.98 19.18 -22.92
C GLY A 124 -4.62 17.91 -23.47
N LEU A 125 -4.65 16.83 -22.68
CA LEU A 125 -5.25 15.55 -23.07
C LEU A 125 -6.77 15.59 -22.86
N ASN A 126 -7.48 14.69 -23.53
CA ASN A 126 -8.89 14.40 -23.30
C ASN A 126 -9.10 13.09 -22.50
N PRO A 127 -9.02 13.13 -21.14
CA PRO A 127 -9.17 11.94 -20.32
C PRO A 127 -10.63 11.50 -20.16
N LEU A 128 -10.87 10.20 -20.17
CA LEU A 128 -12.09 9.59 -19.63
C LEU A 128 -11.89 9.33 -18.14
N LEU A 129 -12.66 10.03 -17.30
CA LEU A 129 -12.63 9.84 -15.85
C LEU A 129 -13.50 8.64 -15.47
N VAL A 130 -12.91 7.65 -14.78
CA VAL A 130 -13.61 6.43 -14.37
C VAL A 130 -13.54 6.31 -12.85
N ASN A 131 -14.69 6.18 -12.20
CA ASN A 131 -14.76 5.92 -10.77
C ASN A 131 -15.39 4.56 -10.51
N TYR A 132 -14.80 3.78 -9.61
CA TYR A 132 -15.40 2.57 -9.09
C TYR A 132 -16.07 2.86 -7.75
N ASN A 133 -17.40 2.76 -7.70
CA ASN A 133 -18.16 2.99 -6.49
C ASN A 133 -17.95 1.82 -5.51
N LYS A 134 -17.15 2.07 -4.47
CA LYS A 134 -17.06 1.17 -3.31
C LYS A 134 -18.32 1.37 -2.48
N TYR A 135 -18.95 0.29 -2.02
CA TYR A 135 -20.19 0.32 -1.23
C TYR A 135 -20.18 1.29 -0.02
N PHE A 136 -19.01 1.71 0.44
CA PHE A 136 -18.80 2.65 1.55
C PHE A 136 -18.16 3.96 1.06
N ASN A 137 -18.92 4.80 0.37
CA ASN A 137 -18.49 6.16 0.05
C ASN A 137 -19.03 7.16 1.08
N THR A 138 -18.15 8.02 1.58
CA THR A 138 -18.55 9.13 2.45
C THR A 138 -19.25 10.22 1.63
N GLU A 139 -20.12 11.00 2.27
CA GLU A 139 -20.80 12.14 1.62
C GLU A 139 -19.79 13.13 1.03
N LEU A 140 -18.69 13.38 1.74
CA LEU A 140 -17.60 14.23 1.26
C LEU A 140 -16.93 13.65 0.01
N GLY A 141 -16.69 12.34 -0.05
CA GLY A 141 -16.12 11.68 -1.23
C GLY A 141 -17.04 11.81 -2.45
N ILE A 142 -18.35 11.64 -2.25
CA ILE A 142 -19.35 11.83 -3.31
C ILE A 142 -19.36 13.29 -3.79
N HIS A 143 -19.31 14.26 -2.86
CA HIS A 143 -19.22 15.68 -3.21
C HIS A 143 -17.94 16.01 -3.99
N ASN A 144 -16.79 15.48 -3.58
CA ASN A 144 -15.53 15.67 -4.30
C ASN A 144 -15.56 15.05 -5.71
N LEU A 145 -16.15 13.86 -5.86
CA LEU A 145 -16.36 13.25 -7.18
C LEU A 145 -17.28 14.08 -8.06
N ALA A 146 -18.36 14.63 -7.51
CA ALA A 146 -19.24 15.55 -8.23
C ALA A 146 -18.50 16.84 -8.62
N ASN A 147 -17.64 17.36 -7.75
CA ASN A 147 -16.80 18.52 -8.05
C ASN A 147 -15.79 18.24 -9.17
N LEU A 148 -15.15 17.07 -9.18
CA LEU A 148 -14.29 16.62 -10.28
C LEU A 148 -15.07 16.64 -11.60
N ARG A 149 -16.27 16.04 -11.59
CA ARG A 149 -17.13 15.98 -12.77
C ARG A 149 -17.49 17.38 -13.26
N THR A 150 -17.95 18.27 -12.39
CA THR A 150 -18.42 19.61 -12.78
C THR A 150 -17.27 20.51 -13.23
N ARG A 151 -16.12 20.44 -12.55
CA ARG A 151 -15.00 21.34 -12.79
C ARG A 151 -14.17 20.96 -14.02
N PHE A 152 -14.01 19.67 -14.26
CA PHE A 152 -13.20 19.14 -15.37
C PHE A 152 -14.08 18.52 -16.45
N ASN A 153 -15.39 18.81 -16.47
CA ASN A 153 -16.31 18.28 -17.46
C ASN A 153 -15.82 18.69 -18.87
N PRO A 154 -15.51 17.72 -19.75
CA PRO A 154 -15.20 17.99 -21.15
C PRO A 154 -16.43 18.45 -21.94
#